data_AF-A0A2A7U8Q2-F1
#
_entry.id   AF-A0A2A7U8Q2-F1
#
_cell.length_a   1.000
_cell.length_b   1.000
_cell.length_c   1.000
_cell.angle_alpha   90.00
_cell.angle_beta   90.00
_cell.angle_gamma   90.00
#
_symmetry.space_group_name_H-M   'P 1'
#
loop_
_entity.id
_entity.type
_entity.pdbx_description
1 polymer ?
#
loop_
_entity_poly.entity_id
_entity_poly.type
_entity_poly.pdbx_seq_one_letter_code
_entity_poly.pdbx_strand_id
1 'polypeptide(L)'
;MNLRVALATMPYTDVAALIEDAEARDAQRARDSENLAMLVDRCDFDTTFGYVSAVTDPDDPQVKAERARRLKYGIKPPPTPILPPVAQRPPEITEQLIARFREAQKPYQIPDQRSSGPKSKLAQLNQARAQAGR
;
A
#
# COMPACT_ATOMS: atom_id res chain seq x y z
N MET A 1 43.12 11.49 2.81
CA MET A 1 43.46 10.22 3.50
C MET A 1 42.96 9.06 2.63
N ASN A 2 43.81 8.08 2.32
CA ASN A 2 43.43 6.93 1.47
C ASN A 2 42.82 5.82 2.34
N LEU A 3 41.54 5.51 2.13
CA LEU A 3 40.80 4.48 2.89
C LEU A 3 41.46 3.11 2.84
N ARG A 4 42.04 2.72 1.70
CA ARG A 4 42.71 1.43 1.55
C ARG A 4 43.96 1.33 2.44
N VAL A 5 44.74 2.42 2.49
CA VAL A 5 45.93 2.48 3.35
C VAL A 5 45.52 2.47 4.82
N ALA A 6 44.49 3.24 5.20
CA ALA A 6 44.01 3.30 6.57
C ALA A 6 43.52 1.94 7.09
N LEU A 7 42.73 1.21 6.29
CA LEU A 7 42.24 -0.12 6.63
C LEU A 7 43.38 -1.15 6.69
N ALA A 8 44.38 -1.06 5.81
CA ALA A 8 45.51 -1.98 5.77
C ALA A 8 46.48 -1.81 6.95
N THR A 9 46.55 -0.60 7.55
CA THR A 9 47.43 -0.30 8.69
C THR A 9 46.72 -0.42 10.04
N MET A 10 45.41 -0.65 10.05
CA MET A 10 44.60 -0.74 11.27
C MET A 10 44.74 -2.15 11.90
N PRO A 11 44.78 -2.28 13.23
CA PRO A 11 44.71 -3.58 13.90
C PRO A 11 43.47 -4.37 13.46
N TYR A 12 43.60 -5.68 13.25
CA TYR A 12 42.50 -6.49 12.72
C TYR A 12 41.25 -6.45 13.61
N THR A 13 41.41 -6.29 14.94
CA THR A 13 40.31 -6.16 15.89
C THR A 13 39.50 -4.89 15.66
N ASP A 14 40.17 -3.79 15.31
CA ASP A 14 39.52 -2.51 15.06
C ASP A 14 38.81 -2.54 13.70
N VAL A 15 39.38 -3.24 12.71
CA VAL A 15 38.70 -3.52 11.44
C VAL A 15 37.44 -4.37 11.66
N ALA A 16 37.52 -5.41 12.49
CA ALA A 16 36.36 -6.24 12.83
C ALA A 16 35.27 -5.41 13.54
N ALA A 17 35.63 -4.61 14.54
CA ALA A 17 34.71 -3.72 15.23
C ALA A 17 34.06 -2.70 14.27
N LEU A 18 34.81 -2.17 13.30
CA LEU A 18 34.27 -1.25 12.29
C LEU A 18 33.24 -1.92 11.38
N ILE A 19 33.46 -3.19 11.02
CA ILE A 19 32.51 -3.96 10.21
C ILE A 19 31.21 -4.19 10.99
N GLU A 20 31.30 -4.65 12.24
CA GLU A 20 30.14 -4.88 13.11
C GLU A 20 29.32 -3.58 13.33
N ASP A 21 30.02 -2.47 13.57
CA ASP A 21 29.43 -1.15 13.75
C ASP A 21 28.80 -0.62 12.45
N ALA A 22 29.40 -0.89 11.28
CA ALA A 22 28.81 -0.56 9.99
C ALA A 22 27.50 -1.32 9.74
N GLU A 23 27.48 -2.63 10.01
CA GLU A 23 26.27 -3.44 9.91
C GLU A 23 25.16 -2.95 10.86
N ALA A 24 25.53 -2.62 12.11
CA ALA A 24 24.60 -2.07 13.08
C ALA A 24 23.99 -0.74 12.63
N ARG A 25 24.80 0.14 12.03
CA ARG A 25 24.34 1.42 11.47
C ARG A 25 23.43 1.23 10.27
N ASP A 26 23.76 0.33 9.36
CA ASP A 26 22.91 0.03 8.20
C ASP A 26 21.55 -0.53 8.64
N ALA A 27 21.53 -1.43 9.63
CA ALA A 27 20.30 -1.94 10.22
C ALA A 27 19.48 -0.85 10.94
N GLN A 28 20.15 0.10 11.61
CA GLN A 28 19.48 1.25 12.21
C GLN A 28 18.88 2.16 11.14
N ARG A 29 19.66 2.49 10.10
CA ARG A 29 19.22 3.34 8.99
C ARG A 29 18.02 2.75 8.26
N ALA A 30 18.00 1.42 8.05
CA ALA A 30 16.87 0.74 7.44
C ALA A 30 15.59 0.90 8.29
N ARG A 31 15.69 0.72 9.62
CA ARG A 31 14.57 0.92 10.55
C ARG A 31 14.08 2.36 10.57
N ASP A 32 14.99 3.33 10.63
CA ASP A 32 14.64 4.75 10.66
C ASP A 32 13.99 5.19 9.35
N SER A 33 14.47 4.66 8.22
CA SER A 33 13.89 4.93 6.90
C SER A 33 12.46 4.39 6.80
N GLU A 34 12.19 3.17 7.28
CA GLU A 34 10.83 2.63 7.30
C GLU A 34 9.92 3.37 8.28
N ASN A 35 10.42 3.72 9.48
CA ASN A 35 9.66 4.50 10.44
C ASN A 35 9.25 5.86 9.86
N LEU A 36 10.16 6.53 9.15
CA LEU A 36 9.87 7.78 8.45
C LEU A 36 8.84 7.57 7.33
N ALA A 37 8.97 6.50 6.55
CA ALA A 37 8.03 6.17 5.50
C ALA A 37 6.61 5.92 6.05
N MET A 38 6.48 5.19 7.16
CA MET A 38 5.21 4.99 7.87
C MET A 38 4.62 6.30 8.41
N LEU A 39 5.47 7.24 8.86
CA LEU A 39 5.02 8.56 9.28
C LEU A 39 4.47 9.36 8.10
N VAL A 40 5.14 9.33 6.95
CA VAL A 40 4.66 9.97 5.72
C VAL A 40 3.30 9.40 5.29
N ASP A 41 3.14 8.07 5.33
CA ASP A 41 1.87 7.41 4.99
C ASP A 41 0.71 7.88 5.90
N ARG A 42 1.01 8.14 7.18
CA ARG A 42 0.03 8.68 8.14
C ARG A 42 -0.29 10.15 7.91
N CYS A 43 0.72 10.97 7.67
CA CYS A 43 0.54 12.40 7.39
C CYS A 43 -0.27 12.63 6.10
N ASP A 44 -0.06 11.82 5.08
CA ASP A 44 -0.85 11.87 3.83
C ASP A 44 -2.33 11.55 4.10
N PHE A 45 -2.60 10.51 4.89
CA PHE A 45 -3.95 10.18 5.31
C PHE A 45 -4.60 11.32 6.11
N ASP A 46 -3.92 11.86 7.12
CA ASP A 46 -4.47 12.93 7.97
C ASP A 46 -4.79 14.19 7.13
N THR A 47 -3.89 14.54 6.20
CA THR A 47 -4.07 15.67 5.29
C THR A 47 -5.24 15.45 4.35
N THR A 48 -5.30 14.28 3.70
CA THR A 48 -6.36 13.94 2.76
C THR A 48 -7.71 13.83 3.46
N PHE A 49 -7.76 13.20 4.63
CA PHE A 49 -8.96 13.07 5.44
C PHE A 49 -9.47 14.45 5.88
N GLY A 50 -8.58 15.31 6.39
CA GLY A 50 -8.92 16.68 6.78
C GLY A 50 -9.49 17.49 5.61
N TYR A 51 -8.85 17.42 4.44
CA TYR A 51 -9.33 18.09 3.23
C TYR A 51 -10.71 17.57 2.80
N VAL A 52 -10.86 16.25 2.64
CA VAL A 52 -12.14 15.63 2.25
C VAL A 52 -13.24 16.01 3.23
N SER A 53 -12.96 15.95 4.53
CA SER A 53 -13.96 16.29 5.55
C SER A 53 -14.36 17.77 5.54
N ALA A 54 -13.47 18.67 5.10
CA ALA A 54 -13.75 20.11 5.00
C ALA A 54 -14.55 20.47 3.73
N VAL A 55 -14.35 19.74 2.63
CA VAL A 55 -15.01 20.03 1.34
C VAL A 55 -16.26 19.21 1.08
N THR A 56 -16.46 18.10 1.80
CA THR A 56 -17.65 17.25 1.62
C THR A 56 -18.85 17.89 2.28
N ASP A 57 -19.85 18.29 1.48
CA ASP A 57 -21.15 18.71 1.98
C ASP A 57 -21.90 17.50 2.59
N PRO A 58 -22.23 17.51 3.89
CA PRO A 58 -22.96 16.42 4.53
C PRO A 58 -24.38 16.23 3.98
N ASP A 59 -24.96 17.27 3.38
CA ASP A 59 -26.31 17.25 2.83
C ASP A 59 -26.39 16.87 1.36
N ASP A 60 -25.24 16.70 0.69
CA ASP A 60 -25.15 16.28 -0.71
C ASP A 60 -25.94 14.96 -0.93
N PRO A 61 -26.95 14.96 -1.83
CA PRO A 61 -27.72 13.77 -2.18
C PRO A 61 -26.86 12.57 -2.59
N GLN A 62 -25.72 12.79 -3.25
CA GLN A 62 -24.82 11.73 -3.70
C GLN A 62 -24.12 11.04 -2.52
N VAL A 63 -23.67 11.82 -1.53
CA VAL A 63 -23.03 11.29 -0.30
C VAL A 63 -24.05 10.47 0.50
N LYS A 64 -25.28 10.97 0.63
CA LYS A 64 -26.39 10.23 1.28
C LYS A 64 -26.72 8.93 0.54
N ALA A 65 -26.80 8.97 -0.80
CA ALA A 65 -27.06 7.80 -1.62
C ALA A 65 -25.95 6.75 -1.48
N GLU A 66 -24.69 7.16 -1.45
CA GLU A 66 -23.55 6.25 -1.28
C GLU A 66 -23.53 5.59 0.10
N ARG A 67 -23.77 6.37 1.16
CA ARG A 67 -23.89 5.82 2.54
C ARG A 67 -25.02 4.80 2.63
N ALA A 68 -26.18 5.11 2.06
CA ALA A 68 -27.31 4.18 1.99
C ALA A 68 -26.97 2.92 1.17
N ARG A 69 -26.25 3.06 0.06
CA ARG A 69 -25.78 1.94 -0.76
C ARG A 69 -24.87 1.02 0.05
N ARG A 70 -23.86 1.55 0.73
CA ARG A 70 -22.95 0.77 1.60
C ARG A 70 -23.71 0.05 2.72
N LEU A 71 -24.66 0.74 3.36
CA LEU A 71 -25.49 0.15 4.41
C LEU A 71 -26.32 -1.04 3.90
N LYS A 72 -26.87 -0.96 2.68
CA LYS A 72 -27.59 -2.09 2.04
C LYS A 72 -26.69 -3.32 1.85
N TYR A 73 -25.40 -3.13 1.60
CA TYR A 73 -24.41 -4.20 1.49
C TYR A 73 -23.81 -4.63 2.84
N GLY A 74 -24.27 -4.05 3.96
CA GLY A 74 -23.73 -4.35 5.29
C GLY A 74 -22.28 -3.89 5.49
N ILE A 75 -21.76 -3.04 4.58
CA ILE A 75 -20.38 -2.58 4.62
C ILE A 75 -20.27 -1.42 5.61
N LYS A 76 -19.58 -1.69 6.71
CA LYS A 76 -19.20 -0.69 7.70
C LYS A 76 -17.78 -0.18 7.43
N PRO A 77 -17.43 1.06 7.81
CA PRO A 77 -16.04 1.49 7.81
C PRO A 77 -15.16 0.55 8.66
N PRO A 78 -13.87 0.43 8.34
CA PRO A 78 -12.94 -0.32 9.17
C PRO A 78 -12.79 0.34 10.56
N PRO A 79 -12.53 -0.43 11.63
CA PRO A 79 -12.36 0.12 12.98
C PRO A 79 -11.10 0.99 13.10
N THR A 80 -10.09 0.72 12.28
CA THR A 80 -8.86 1.51 12.16
C THR A 80 -8.63 1.86 10.70
N PRO A 81 -8.13 3.06 10.38
CA PRO A 81 -7.79 3.42 9.00
C PRO A 81 -6.83 2.42 8.36
N ILE A 82 -7.12 2.05 7.11
CA ILE A 82 -6.24 1.23 6.28
C ILE A 82 -5.46 2.22 5.41
N LEU A 83 -4.18 2.40 5.73
CA LEU A 83 -3.35 3.44 5.13
C LEU A 83 -2.73 2.96 3.81
N PRO A 84 -2.81 3.73 2.72
CA PRO A 84 -2.08 3.43 1.50
C PRO A 84 -0.58 3.69 1.71
N PRO A 85 0.31 2.82 1.19
CA PRO A 85 1.75 3.08 1.20
C PRO A 85 2.09 4.08 0.09
N VAL A 86 2.24 5.35 0.44
CA VAL A 86 2.54 6.45 -0.50
C VAL A 86 4.01 6.87 -0.45
N ALA A 87 4.70 6.60 0.65
CA ALA A 87 6.11 6.93 0.79
C ALA A 87 7.00 6.11 -0.15
N GLN A 88 8.08 6.74 -0.62
CA GLN A 88 9.03 6.11 -1.54
C GLN A 88 9.85 5.02 -0.84
N ARG A 89 9.80 3.82 -1.41
CA ARG A 89 10.52 2.62 -0.95
C ARG A 89 11.06 1.87 -2.17
N PRO A 90 11.95 0.87 -1.98
CA PRO A 90 12.28 -0.07 -3.05
C PRO A 90 11.01 -0.67 -3.69
N PRO A 91 10.99 -0.91 -5.02
CA PRO A 91 9.81 -1.40 -5.72
C PRO A 91 9.23 -2.69 -5.12
N GLU A 92 10.10 -3.64 -4.76
CA GLU A 92 9.69 -4.93 -4.20
C GLU A 92 8.90 -4.79 -2.89
N ILE A 93 9.34 -3.88 -2.01
CA ILE A 93 8.65 -3.59 -0.74
C ILE A 93 7.33 -2.86 -1.01
N THR A 94 7.36 -1.89 -1.93
CA THR A 94 6.17 -1.11 -2.32
C THR A 94 5.07 -2.02 -2.86
N GLU A 95 5.42 -2.95 -3.75
CA GLU A 95 4.48 -3.92 -4.34
C GLU A 95 3.85 -4.81 -3.26
N GLN A 96 4.64 -5.31 -2.31
CA GLN A 96 4.13 -6.11 -1.19
C GLN A 96 3.17 -5.31 -0.31
N LEU A 97 3.50 -4.06 0.01
CA LEU A 97 2.64 -3.19 0.81
C LEU A 97 1.35 -2.84 0.08
N ILE A 98 1.41 -2.56 -1.22
CA ILE A 98 0.22 -2.31 -2.05
C ILE A 98 -0.68 -3.55 -2.10
N ALA A 99 -0.09 -4.74 -2.23
CA ALA A 99 -0.86 -5.99 -2.21
C ALA A 99 -1.59 -6.17 -0.87
N ARG A 100 -0.89 -6.00 0.26
CA ARG A 100 -1.47 -6.07 1.61
C ARG A 100 -2.56 -5.02 1.81
N PHE A 101 -2.33 -3.79 1.36
CA PHE A 101 -3.32 -2.70 1.40
C PHE A 101 -4.60 -3.08 0.65
N ARG A 102 -4.46 -3.56 -0.60
CA ARG A 102 -5.60 -4.00 -1.41
C ARG A 102 -6.35 -5.13 -0.75
N GLU A 103 -5.65 -6.11 -0.21
CA GLU A 103 -6.26 -7.23 0.51
C GLU A 103 -7.05 -6.77 1.75
N ALA A 104 -6.46 -5.89 2.56
CA ALA A 104 -7.13 -5.33 3.73
C ALA A 104 -8.38 -4.52 3.36
N GLN A 105 -8.39 -3.88 2.18
CA GLN A 105 -9.55 -3.13 1.71
C GLN A 105 -10.70 -3.99 1.18
N LYS A 106 -10.44 -5.22 0.70
CA LYS A 106 -11.47 -6.09 0.06
C LYS A 106 -12.79 -6.18 0.84
N PRO A 107 -12.82 -6.38 2.18
CA PRO A 107 -14.07 -6.49 2.94
C PRO A 107 -14.90 -5.20 2.96
N TYR A 108 -14.28 -4.06 2.65
CA TYR A 108 -14.87 -2.72 2.76
C TYR A 108 -15.27 -2.12 1.41
N GLN A 109 -15.12 -2.89 0.33
CA GLN A 109 -15.49 -2.49 -1.02
C GLN A 109 -16.87 -3.06 -1.37
N ILE A 110 -17.72 -2.24 -1.98
CA ILE A 110 -18.98 -2.74 -2.57
C ILE A 110 -18.58 -3.66 -3.75
N PRO A 111 -19.07 -4.91 -3.79
CA PRO A 111 -18.79 -5.81 -4.91
C PRO A 111 -19.17 -5.15 -6.24
N ASP A 112 -18.24 -5.12 -7.19
CA ASP A 112 -18.50 -4.51 -8.48
C ASP A 112 -19.53 -5.36 -9.23
N GLN A 113 -20.76 -4.83 -9.38
CA GLN A 113 -21.87 -5.55 -10.01
C GLN A 113 -21.54 -6.03 -11.42
N ARG A 114 -20.61 -5.33 -12.11
CA ARG A 114 -20.12 -5.69 -13.47
C ARG A 114 -19.41 -7.05 -13.51
N SER A 115 -18.86 -7.52 -12.40
CA SER A 115 -18.16 -8.82 -12.31
C SER A 115 -19.07 -9.99 -11.93
N SER A 116 -20.23 -9.71 -11.35
CA SER A 116 -21.17 -10.71 -10.81
C SER A 116 -22.37 -11.02 -11.72
N GLY A 117 -22.56 -10.25 -12.80
CA GLY A 117 -23.62 -10.52 -13.77
C GLY A 117 -23.32 -11.79 -14.58
N PRO A 118 -24.34 -12.60 -14.95
CA PRO A 118 -24.14 -13.72 -15.86
C PRO A 118 -23.48 -13.18 -17.14
N LYS A 119 -22.35 -13.79 -17.55
CA LYS A 119 -21.68 -13.45 -18.81
C LYS A 119 -22.74 -13.39 -19.91
N SER A 120 -22.91 -12.24 -20.55
CA SER A 120 -23.85 -12.07 -21.66
C SER A 120 -23.78 -13.26 -22.62
N LYS A 121 -24.92 -13.75 -23.12
CA LYS A 121 -24.97 -14.84 -24.12
C LYS A 121 -23.98 -14.60 -25.27
N LEU A 122 -23.77 -13.33 -25.64
CA LEU A 122 -22.84 -12.90 -26.68
C LEU A 122 -21.37 -13.14 -26.29
N ALA A 123 -21.00 -12.91 -25.02
CA ALA A 123 -19.68 -13.21 -24.50
C ALA A 123 -19.42 -14.72 -24.44
N GLN A 124 -20.43 -15.51 -24.08
CA GLN A 124 -20.34 -16.98 -24.07
C GLN A 124 -20.18 -17.55 -25.49
N LEU A 125 -20.93 -17.02 -26.46
CA LEU A 125 -20.83 -17.40 -27.88
C LEU A 125 -19.47 -17.07 -28.49
N ASN A 126 -18.92 -15.89 -28.18
CA ASN A 126 -17.58 -15.52 -28.65
C ASN A 126 -16.49 -16.41 -28.04
N GLN A 127 -16.65 -16.80 -26.77
CA GLN A 127 -15.71 -17.70 -26.10
C GLN A 127 -15.78 -19.12 -26.70
N ALA A 128 -16.97 -19.62 -27.02
CA ALA A 128 -17.16 -20.92 -27.69
C ALA A 128 -16.60 -20.94 -29.12
N ARG A 129 -16.79 -19.85 -29.90
CA ARG A 129 -16.20 -19.71 -31.24
C ARG A 129 -14.67 -19.70 -31.22
N ALA A 130 -14.07 -19.04 -30.23
CA ALA A 130 -12.61 -19.01 -30.07
C ALA A 130 -12.04 -20.39 -29.69
N GLN A 131 -12.80 -21.24 -29.00
CA GLN A 131 -12.40 -22.61 -28.65
C GLN A 131 -12.62 -23.62 -29.78
N ALA A 132 -13.63 -23.42 -30.62
CA ALA A 132 -13.92 -24.27 -31.78
C ALA A 132 -13.07 -23.97 -33.03
N GLY A 133 -12.28 -22.90 -33.00
CA GLY A 133 -11.39 -22.46 -34.09
C GLY A 133 -9.93 -22.90 -33.94
N ARG A 134 -9.64 -23.95 -33.16
CA ARG A 134 -8.35 -24.63 -33.11
C ARG A 134 -8.47 -26.06 -33.59
#